data_AF-A0A1C5C390-F1
#
_entry.id   AF-A0A1C5C390-F1
#
_cell.length_a   1.000
_cell.length_b   1.000
_cell.length_c   1.000
_cell.angle_alpha   90.00
_cell.angle_beta   90.00
_cell.angle_gamma   90.00
#
_symmetry.space_group_name_H-M   'P 1'
#
loop_
_entity.id
_entity.type
_entity.pdbx_description
1 polymer ?
#
loop_
_entity_poly.entity_id
_entity_poly.type
_entity_poly.pdbx_seq_one_letter_code
_entity_poly.pdbx_strand_id
1 'polypeptide(L)'
;MIHPPYVHDNYLAREDTPFAPDRLPFLPVAPLYAAELMERHELAEPTLFDCQLHDLRDAADLEEYDSFGIAVMGAQNIAPATHVHRYLTVDRGLPADRVHIGGQGIERLSREEFGRIFPGAHKTDRQALSGLPGAMDIDLERQLDKLPESDLRVYLAHEMTLPFSQGCMFGCSFCGAQTRKRETFFNVRAHLDTACRLAERFGLSSLNLYCTSLDFFQQALPGGDMEQLTAQLESVIELKERYPGLDIDLHALTRADSYNAAMVSDQVRDLVLSAGFNRFGFGADGAASVEVLRAMRKHADTLRSDLITAFQHMEESGLVPEILYVFGVPEETAETLAETRDLCGLLLETFPTSEYRGFPAKNEIPGNANWNRAGWKGSAAHQRLLDEPDHFLNLGFETLANEISHEDPEMRMLVNRYAVDMSRHAHDLGRVRSYLTVPVASPDAQVMDDRTLDGFREIVAHYAPELATGLNAGNLAERRTALNSAIPKDY
;
A
#
# COMPACT_ATOMS: atom_id res chain seq x y z
N MET A 1 2.77 -17.63 11.89
CA MET A 1 2.84 -16.50 10.95
C MET A 1 2.44 -15.24 11.69
N ILE A 2 3.24 -14.18 11.62
CA ILE A 2 3.00 -12.90 12.28
C ILE A 2 2.88 -11.83 11.20
N HIS A 3 1.78 -11.09 11.24
CA HIS A 3 1.65 -9.85 10.49
C HIS A 3 2.00 -8.67 11.43
N PRO A 4 3.09 -7.92 11.17
CA PRO A 4 3.43 -6.75 11.96
C PRO A 4 2.32 -5.69 11.90
N PRO A 5 2.20 -4.81 12.92
CA PRO A 5 1.21 -3.74 12.91
C PRO A 5 1.46 -2.78 11.74
N TYR A 6 0.42 -2.06 11.35
CA TYR A 6 0.58 -0.98 10.38
C TYR A 6 1.41 0.16 11.00
N VAL A 7 2.17 0.85 10.16
CA VAL A 7 3.38 1.63 10.50
C VAL A 7 3.17 2.91 11.31
N HIS A 8 1.95 3.13 11.76
CA HIS A 8 1.50 4.40 12.30
C HIS A 8 1.39 4.42 13.82
N ASP A 9 1.48 3.23 14.38
CA ASP A 9 0.81 2.83 15.58
C ASP A 9 1.85 1.93 16.27
N ASN A 10 2.92 2.58 16.78
CA ASN A 10 4.13 1.91 17.25
C ASN A 10 4.00 1.45 18.71
N TYR A 11 3.32 0.32 18.93
CA TYR A 11 2.99 -0.13 20.29
C TYR A 11 3.99 -1.12 20.89
N LEU A 12 4.79 -1.83 20.08
CA LEU A 12 5.77 -2.79 20.58
C LEU A 12 7.13 -2.15 20.94
N ALA A 13 7.33 -0.86 20.63
CA ALA A 13 8.58 -0.17 20.95
C ALA A 13 8.69 0.28 22.42
N ARG A 14 7.57 0.34 23.16
CA ARG A 14 7.51 0.98 24.49
C ARG A 14 6.58 0.20 25.44
N GLU A 15 7.16 -0.40 26.49
CA GLU A 15 6.42 -1.19 27.50
C GLU A 15 5.27 -0.43 28.17
N ASP A 16 5.37 0.90 28.26
CA ASP A 16 4.41 1.79 28.92
C ASP A 16 3.31 2.32 27.98
N THR A 17 3.34 1.98 26.69
CA THR A 17 2.31 2.39 25.74
C THR A 17 1.22 1.32 25.64
N PRO A 18 -0.05 1.65 25.97
CA PRO A 18 -1.17 0.74 25.73
C PRO A 18 -1.26 0.37 24.26
N PHE A 19 -1.57 -0.88 23.98
CA PHE A 19 -1.90 -1.32 22.63
C PHE A 19 -3.22 -0.68 22.19
N ALA A 20 -3.27 -0.25 20.94
CA ALA A 20 -4.50 0.14 20.27
C ALA A 20 -4.56 -0.59 18.93
N PRO A 21 -5.68 -1.25 18.59
CA PRO A 21 -5.84 -1.82 17.26
C PRO A 21 -5.70 -0.76 16.18
N ASP A 22 -5.16 -1.15 15.03
CA ASP A 22 -5.14 -0.32 13.84
C ASP A 22 -6.58 0.11 13.50
N ARG A 23 -6.73 1.36 13.06
CA ARG A 23 -8.05 1.94 12.80
C ARG A 23 -8.75 1.36 11.57
N LEU A 24 -7.95 0.96 10.58
CA LEU A 24 -8.40 0.43 9.30
C LEU A 24 -7.56 -0.82 8.99
N PRO A 25 -7.70 -1.88 9.81
CA PRO A 25 -6.94 -3.10 9.63
C PRO A 25 -7.42 -3.80 8.36
N PHE A 26 -6.49 -4.30 7.57
CA PHE A 26 -6.80 -5.05 6.36
C PHE A 26 -6.51 -6.54 6.59
N LEU A 27 -7.25 -7.40 5.88
CA LEU A 27 -6.99 -8.84 5.93
C LEU A 27 -5.54 -9.11 5.47
N PRO A 28 -4.67 -9.74 6.27
CA PRO A 28 -3.28 -9.98 5.91
C PRO A 28 -3.16 -11.15 4.92
N VAL A 29 -3.57 -10.90 3.67
CA VAL A 29 -3.64 -11.90 2.58
C VAL A 29 -2.30 -12.60 2.35
N ALA A 30 -1.18 -11.88 2.36
CA ALA A 30 0.13 -12.49 2.09
C ALA A 30 0.54 -13.53 3.15
N PRO A 31 0.48 -13.25 4.47
CA PRO A 31 0.61 -14.27 5.52
C PRO A 31 -0.34 -15.47 5.38
N LEU A 32 -1.61 -15.22 5.02
CA LEU A 32 -2.60 -16.29 4.83
C LEU A 32 -2.26 -17.19 3.65
N TYR A 33 -1.83 -16.62 2.53
CA TYR A 33 -1.34 -17.37 1.36
C TYR A 33 -0.12 -18.22 1.71
N ALA A 34 0.84 -17.64 2.42
CA ALA A 34 2.02 -18.37 2.86
C ALA A 34 1.65 -19.54 3.79
N ALA A 35 0.74 -19.31 4.74
CA ALA A 35 0.22 -20.33 5.63
C ALA A 35 -0.45 -21.47 4.84
N GLU A 36 -1.36 -21.13 3.93
CA GLU A 36 -2.09 -22.11 3.13
C GLU A 36 -1.14 -22.96 2.25
N LEU A 37 -0.12 -22.34 1.64
CA LEU A 37 0.91 -23.04 0.89
C LEU A 37 1.70 -24.01 1.76
N MET A 38 2.19 -23.56 2.92
CA MET A 38 2.96 -24.42 3.81
C MET A 38 2.15 -25.61 4.28
N GLU A 39 0.89 -25.41 4.65
CA GLU A 39 0.05 -26.49 5.16
C GLU A 39 -0.42 -27.45 4.07
N ARG A 40 -0.76 -26.94 2.88
CA ARG A 40 -1.16 -27.79 1.73
C ARG A 40 -0.03 -28.71 1.26
N HIS A 41 1.21 -28.27 1.42
CA HIS A 41 2.41 -29.02 1.04
C HIS A 41 3.10 -29.70 2.24
N GLU A 42 2.41 -29.83 3.37
CA GLU A 42 2.88 -30.54 4.58
C GLU A 42 4.23 -30.01 5.11
N LEU A 43 4.49 -28.71 4.91
CA LEU A 43 5.72 -28.04 5.36
C LEU A 43 5.62 -27.53 6.80
N ALA A 44 4.42 -27.13 7.24
CA ALA A 44 4.15 -26.62 8.57
C ALA A 44 2.66 -26.66 8.92
N GLU A 45 2.34 -26.50 10.21
CA GLU A 45 0.99 -26.26 10.73
C GLU A 45 0.90 -24.80 11.22
N PRO A 46 0.58 -23.84 10.33
CA PRO A 46 0.67 -22.43 10.66
C PRO A 46 -0.52 -21.97 11.51
N THR A 47 -0.22 -21.11 12.48
CA THR A 47 -1.19 -20.23 13.16
C THR A 47 -0.87 -18.79 12.78
N LEU A 48 -1.90 -17.97 12.50
CA LEU A 48 -1.73 -16.54 12.26
C LEU A 48 -1.87 -15.75 13.56
N PHE A 49 -0.96 -14.81 13.79
CA PHE A 49 -1.08 -13.76 14.79
C PHE A 49 -1.02 -12.41 14.08
N ASP A 50 -2.10 -11.63 14.15
CA ASP A 50 -2.17 -10.32 13.50
C ASP A 50 -1.98 -9.19 14.51
N CYS A 51 -0.82 -8.52 14.44
CA CYS A 51 -0.50 -7.40 15.31
C CYS A 51 -1.25 -6.11 14.94
N GLN A 52 -2.02 -6.06 13.85
CA GLN A 52 -2.96 -4.96 13.59
C GLN A 52 -4.12 -4.95 14.59
N LEU A 53 -4.51 -6.13 15.09
CA LEU A 53 -5.69 -6.29 15.95
C LEU A 53 -5.34 -6.69 17.38
N HIS A 54 -4.19 -7.33 17.59
CA HIS A 54 -3.82 -7.93 18.87
C HIS A 54 -2.43 -7.54 19.33
N ASP A 55 -2.26 -7.43 20.64
CA ASP A 55 -0.96 -7.18 21.24
C ASP A 55 -0.15 -8.48 21.33
N LEU A 56 0.99 -8.54 20.63
CA LEU A 56 1.90 -9.69 20.69
C LEU A 56 2.41 -9.96 22.12
N ARG A 57 2.37 -8.98 23.01
CA ARG A 57 2.71 -9.14 24.43
C ARG A 57 1.76 -10.08 25.18
N ASP A 58 0.52 -10.16 24.71
CA ASP A 58 -0.53 -11.01 25.29
C ASP A 58 -0.53 -12.42 24.71
N ALA A 59 0.31 -12.70 23.71
CA ALA A 59 0.43 -14.03 23.12
C ALA A 59 1.01 -15.03 24.14
N ALA A 60 0.20 -16.03 24.51
CA ALA A 60 0.65 -17.17 25.31
C ALA A 60 1.44 -18.16 24.44
N ASP A 61 2.29 -18.96 25.10
CA ASP A 61 2.88 -20.17 24.53
C ASP A 61 3.73 -19.96 23.27
N LEU A 62 4.34 -18.77 23.11
CA LEU A 62 5.27 -18.50 22.01
C LEU A 62 6.42 -19.51 21.98
N GLU A 63 6.86 -20.01 23.14
CA GLU A 63 7.93 -21.00 23.27
C GLU A 63 7.59 -22.37 22.63
N GLU A 64 6.31 -22.67 22.43
CA GLU A 64 5.83 -23.94 21.84
C GLU A 64 6.00 -23.98 20.32
N TYR A 65 6.19 -22.83 19.66
CA TYR A 65 6.39 -22.77 18.22
C TYR A 65 7.84 -23.10 17.82
N ASP A 66 7.97 -23.98 16.82
CA ASP A 66 9.27 -24.34 16.22
C ASP A 66 9.89 -23.18 15.44
N SER A 67 9.06 -22.33 14.83
CA SER A 67 9.50 -21.23 13.96
C SER A 67 8.45 -20.12 13.87
N PHE A 68 8.93 -18.90 13.58
CA PHE A 68 8.11 -17.71 13.39
C PHE A 68 8.34 -17.12 12.00
N GLY A 69 7.28 -16.98 11.21
CA GLY A 69 7.33 -16.24 9.94
C GLY A 69 6.79 -14.82 10.09
N ILE A 70 7.59 -13.79 9.79
CA ILE A 70 7.20 -12.37 9.81
C ILE A 70 7.08 -11.84 8.37
N ALA A 71 5.94 -11.28 8.01
CA ALA A 71 5.71 -10.74 6.66
C ALA A 71 5.96 -9.22 6.59
N VAL A 72 6.83 -8.80 5.67
CA VAL A 72 7.18 -7.39 5.44
C VAL A 72 6.71 -6.95 4.05
N MET A 73 5.55 -6.29 4.01
CA MET A 73 4.89 -5.89 2.76
C MET A 73 5.58 -4.71 2.09
N GLY A 74 5.73 -3.59 2.79
CA GLY A 74 6.41 -2.38 2.34
C GLY A 74 7.73 -2.11 3.06
N ALA A 75 8.50 -1.14 2.58
CA ALA A 75 9.74 -0.71 3.25
C ALA A 75 9.45 -0.18 4.66
N GLN A 76 8.36 0.57 4.81
CA GLN A 76 7.91 1.10 6.09
C GLN A 76 7.62 -0.01 7.12
N ASN A 77 7.18 -1.19 6.68
CA ASN A 77 6.91 -2.32 7.59
C ASN A 77 8.19 -2.95 8.18
N ILE A 78 9.38 -2.56 7.73
CA ILE A 78 10.65 -3.04 8.32
C ILE A 78 10.77 -2.58 9.79
N ALA A 79 10.36 -1.35 10.10
CA ALA A 79 10.40 -0.83 11.47
C ALA A 79 9.55 -1.70 12.44
N PRO A 80 8.23 -1.88 12.24
CA PRO A 80 7.43 -2.73 13.12
C PRO A 80 7.87 -4.20 13.08
N ALA A 81 8.34 -4.73 11.94
CA ALA A 81 8.90 -6.08 11.88
C ALA A 81 10.16 -6.22 12.75
N THR A 82 10.99 -5.18 12.84
CA THR A 82 12.17 -5.14 13.72
C THR A 82 11.75 -5.15 15.18
N HIS A 83 10.70 -4.43 15.55
CA HIS A 83 10.14 -4.47 16.90
C HIS A 83 9.60 -5.86 17.26
N VAL A 84 8.85 -6.50 16.36
CA VAL A 84 8.38 -7.89 16.53
C VAL A 84 9.57 -8.84 16.70
N HIS A 85 10.58 -8.75 15.83
CA HIS A 85 11.79 -9.57 15.93
C HIS A 85 12.52 -9.38 17.26
N ARG A 86 12.71 -8.13 17.69
CA ARG A 86 13.35 -7.80 18.98
C ARG A 86 12.54 -8.34 20.15
N TYR A 87 11.23 -8.19 20.13
CA TYR A 87 10.36 -8.72 21.18
C TYR A 87 10.52 -10.25 21.31
N LEU A 88 10.47 -10.98 20.20
CA LEU A 88 10.65 -12.43 20.20
C LEU A 88 12.05 -12.84 20.71
N THR A 89 13.10 -12.17 20.23
CA THR A 89 14.49 -12.65 20.43
C THR A 89 15.16 -12.09 21.68
N VAL A 90 14.97 -10.81 21.97
CA VAL A 90 15.59 -10.11 23.11
C VAL A 90 14.69 -10.17 24.33
N ASP A 91 13.42 -9.77 24.18
CA ASP A 91 12.53 -9.61 25.34
C ASP A 91 11.99 -10.96 25.81
N ARG A 92 11.67 -11.88 24.89
CA ARG A 92 11.25 -13.26 25.18
C ARG A 92 12.39 -14.28 25.19
N GLY A 93 13.58 -13.92 24.73
CA GLY A 93 14.74 -14.81 24.71
C GLY A 93 14.63 -16.00 23.75
N LEU A 94 13.76 -15.93 22.73
CA LEU A 94 13.60 -17.00 21.75
C LEU A 94 14.80 -17.04 20.79
N PRO A 95 15.25 -18.23 20.35
CA PRO A 95 16.37 -18.33 19.41
C PRO A 95 16.07 -17.61 18.08
N ALA A 96 16.96 -16.70 17.67
CA ALA A 96 16.77 -15.89 16.46
C ALA A 96 16.76 -16.73 15.17
N ASP A 97 17.41 -17.89 15.16
CA ASP A 97 17.41 -18.85 14.05
C ASP A 97 16.05 -19.54 13.85
N ARG A 98 15.09 -19.36 14.78
CA ARG A 98 13.68 -19.72 14.57
C ARG A 98 12.89 -18.66 13.80
N VAL A 99 13.44 -17.46 13.59
CA VAL A 99 12.70 -16.35 12.98
C VAL A 99 13.02 -16.25 11.48
N HIS A 100 11.97 -16.36 10.66
CA HIS A 100 12.00 -16.21 9.22
C HIS A 100 11.29 -14.92 8.84
N ILE A 101 11.93 -14.08 8.03
CA ILE A 101 11.37 -12.80 7.61
C ILE A 101 11.36 -12.75 6.09
N GLY A 102 10.19 -12.49 5.51
CA GLY A 102 9.96 -12.51 4.07
C GLY A 102 9.06 -11.39 3.62
N GLY A 103 9.03 -11.12 2.32
CA GLY A 103 8.15 -10.12 1.71
C GLY A 103 8.89 -9.11 0.83
N GLN A 104 8.12 -8.29 0.12
CA GLN A 104 8.66 -7.34 -0.86
C GLN A 104 9.51 -6.26 -0.20
N GLY A 105 9.18 -5.82 1.01
CA GLY A 105 9.87 -4.72 1.70
C GLY A 105 11.36 -4.96 1.92
N ILE A 106 11.80 -6.23 2.00
CA ILE A 106 13.20 -6.63 2.29
C ILE A 106 13.91 -7.31 1.10
N GLU A 107 13.27 -7.41 -0.06
CA GLU A 107 13.69 -8.29 -1.16
C GLU A 107 15.15 -8.02 -1.60
N ARG A 108 15.58 -6.77 -1.65
CA ARG A 108 16.92 -6.40 -2.16
C ARG A 108 17.94 -6.05 -1.08
N LEU A 109 17.60 -6.21 0.20
CA LEU A 109 18.61 -6.18 1.26
C LEU A 109 19.64 -7.28 1.02
N SER A 110 20.92 -6.94 1.05
CA SER A 110 21.99 -7.93 1.08
C SER A 110 21.94 -8.76 2.37
N ARG A 111 22.67 -9.88 2.40
CA ARG A 111 22.76 -10.71 3.62
C ARG A 111 23.31 -9.92 4.82
N GLU A 112 24.28 -9.04 4.57
CA GLU A 112 24.88 -8.19 5.60
C GLU A 112 23.88 -7.13 6.12
N GLU A 113 23.22 -6.41 5.21
CA GLU A 113 22.20 -5.42 5.56
C GLU A 113 21.03 -6.06 6.33
N PHE A 114 20.55 -7.22 5.86
CA PHE A 114 19.52 -7.98 6.55
C PHE A 114 19.97 -8.40 7.96
N GLY A 115 21.19 -8.92 8.10
CA GLY A 115 21.73 -9.34 9.39
C GLY A 115 21.99 -8.20 10.37
N ARG A 116 22.15 -6.96 9.89
CA ARG A 116 22.21 -5.76 10.74
C ARG A 116 20.85 -5.40 11.32
N ILE A 117 19.80 -5.49 10.52
CA ILE A 117 18.43 -5.16 10.94
C ILE A 117 17.82 -6.30 11.78
N PHE A 118 18.04 -7.56 11.36
CA PHE A 118 17.44 -8.76 11.94
C PHE A 118 18.54 -9.77 12.32
N PRO A 119 19.31 -9.50 13.39
CA PRO A 119 20.46 -10.31 13.75
C PRO A 119 20.05 -11.75 14.11
N GLY A 120 20.63 -12.72 13.42
CA GLY A 120 20.41 -14.15 13.65
C GLY A 120 19.20 -14.75 12.91
N ALA A 121 18.29 -13.93 12.37
CA ALA A 121 17.13 -14.39 11.63
C ALA A 121 17.45 -14.89 10.21
N HIS A 122 16.48 -15.55 9.59
CA HIS A 122 16.53 -16.04 8.23
C HIS A 122 15.75 -15.14 7.27
N LYS A 123 16.45 -14.58 6.28
CA LYS A 123 15.80 -13.93 5.15
C LYS A 123 15.16 -14.98 4.23
N THR A 124 13.87 -14.84 3.96
CA THR A 124 13.12 -15.73 3.07
C THR A 124 12.88 -15.06 1.72
N ASP A 125 13.16 -15.77 0.64
CA ASP A 125 12.89 -15.29 -0.72
C ASP A 125 11.38 -15.25 -0.98
N ARG A 126 10.89 -14.17 -1.60
CA ARG A 126 9.46 -14.03 -1.94
C ARG A 126 8.96 -15.18 -2.83
N GLN A 127 9.83 -15.74 -3.67
CA GLN A 127 9.51 -16.83 -4.58
C GLN A 127 9.64 -18.22 -3.95
N ALA A 128 10.06 -18.31 -2.68
CA ALA A 128 10.27 -19.60 -2.02
C ALA A 128 9.00 -20.47 -2.03
N LEU A 129 7.83 -19.85 -1.86
CA LEU A 129 6.55 -20.55 -1.87
C LEU A 129 5.81 -20.47 -3.21
N SER A 130 6.04 -19.44 -4.03
CA SER A 130 5.34 -19.27 -5.32
C SER A 130 5.72 -20.32 -6.37
N GLY A 131 6.87 -21.00 -6.20
CA GLY A 131 7.28 -22.12 -7.05
C GLY A 131 6.58 -23.43 -6.74
N LEU A 132 5.78 -23.51 -5.66
CA LEU A 132 5.06 -24.73 -5.30
C LEU A 132 3.89 -24.98 -6.28
N PRO A 133 3.60 -26.26 -6.61
CA PRO A 133 2.47 -26.58 -7.48
C PRO A 133 1.15 -26.00 -6.95
N GLY A 134 0.40 -25.34 -7.85
CA GLY A 134 -0.91 -24.76 -7.55
C GLY A 134 -0.87 -23.46 -6.72
N ALA A 135 0.27 -22.75 -6.65
CA ALA A 135 0.39 -21.53 -5.86
C ALA A 135 -0.57 -20.39 -6.26
N MET A 136 -1.04 -20.38 -7.51
CA MET A 136 -2.06 -19.43 -8.00
C MET A 136 -3.50 -19.93 -7.80
N ASP A 137 -3.68 -21.23 -7.58
CA ASP A 137 -5.00 -21.91 -7.54
C ASP A 137 -5.52 -22.10 -6.12
N ILE A 138 -4.96 -21.35 -5.17
CA ILE A 138 -5.23 -21.50 -3.74
C ILE A 138 -6.60 -20.96 -3.39
N ASP A 139 -7.28 -21.61 -2.46
CA ASP A 139 -8.41 -21.06 -1.72
C ASP A 139 -7.97 -20.78 -0.28
N LEU A 140 -8.31 -19.60 0.24
CA LEU A 140 -7.96 -19.19 1.60
C LEU A 140 -8.98 -19.63 2.64
N GLU A 141 -10.11 -20.26 2.26
CA GLU A 141 -11.17 -20.67 3.18
C GLU A 141 -10.63 -21.38 4.43
N ARG A 142 -9.75 -22.36 4.27
CA ARG A 142 -9.17 -23.11 5.39
C ARG A 142 -8.41 -22.23 6.39
N GLN A 143 -7.66 -21.23 5.92
CA GLN A 143 -6.94 -20.32 6.82
C GLN A 143 -7.88 -19.29 7.45
N LEU A 144 -8.89 -18.83 6.71
CA LEU A 144 -9.90 -17.91 7.22
C LEU A 144 -10.72 -18.54 8.34
N ASP A 145 -11.07 -19.83 8.23
CA ASP A 145 -11.78 -20.58 9.27
C ASP A 145 -10.99 -20.73 10.58
N LYS A 146 -9.68 -20.54 10.55
CA LYS A 146 -8.82 -20.54 11.76
C LYS A 146 -8.80 -19.20 12.47
N LEU A 147 -9.26 -18.12 11.84
CA LEU A 147 -9.25 -16.79 12.44
C LEU A 147 -10.44 -16.61 13.40
N PRO A 148 -10.27 -15.83 14.48
CA PRO A 148 -11.38 -15.46 15.34
C PRO A 148 -12.49 -14.75 14.55
N GLU A 149 -13.76 -15.08 14.84
CA GLU A 149 -14.89 -14.43 14.16
C GLU A 149 -14.94 -12.92 14.37
N SER A 150 -14.48 -12.44 15.53
CA SER A 150 -14.36 -11.00 15.83
C SER A 150 -13.48 -10.30 14.80
N ASP A 151 -12.37 -10.92 14.43
CA ASP A 151 -11.36 -10.34 13.56
C ASP A 151 -11.86 -10.32 12.11
N LEU A 152 -12.45 -11.43 11.66
CA LEU A 152 -13.09 -11.52 10.35
C LEU A 152 -14.18 -10.46 10.16
N ARG A 153 -14.99 -10.21 11.18
CA ARG A 153 -16.01 -9.14 11.15
C ARG A 153 -15.38 -7.75 11.00
N VAL A 154 -14.24 -7.51 11.66
CA VAL A 154 -13.52 -6.25 11.53
C VAL A 154 -12.98 -6.10 10.11
N TYR A 155 -12.32 -7.11 9.54
CA TYR A 155 -11.81 -7.02 8.17
C TYR A 155 -12.92 -6.80 7.12
N LEU A 156 -14.06 -7.48 7.26
CA LEU A 156 -15.18 -7.35 6.33
C LEU A 156 -15.97 -6.04 6.48
N ALA A 157 -15.78 -5.31 7.58
CA ALA A 157 -16.35 -3.97 7.76
C ALA A 157 -15.55 -2.88 7.00
N HIS A 158 -14.38 -3.22 6.47
CA HIS A 158 -13.48 -2.34 5.74
C HIS A 158 -13.28 -2.82 4.29
N GLU A 159 -12.53 -2.05 3.49
CA GLU A 159 -12.11 -2.50 2.16
C GLU A 159 -11.16 -3.69 2.30
N MET A 160 -11.58 -4.87 1.81
CA MET A 160 -10.80 -6.09 1.90
C MET A 160 -10.01 -6.31 0.60
N THR A 161 -8.79 -6.81 0.73
CA THR A 161 -7.98 -7.18 -0.44
C THR A 161 -8.54 -8.45 -1.09
N LEU A 162 -8.93 -8.37 -2.37
CA LEU A 162 -9.26 -9.51 -3.22
C LEU A 162 -8.05 -9.87 -4.09
N PRO A 163 -7.40 -11.04 -3.87
CA PRO A 163 -6.35 -11.52 -4.76
C PRO A 163 -6.91 -11.69 -6.17
N PHE A 164 -6.52 -10.80 -7.07
CA PHE A 164 -7.04 -10.77 -8.45
C PHE A 164 -6.00 -11.27 -9.44
N SER A 165 -4.87 -10.57 -9.54
CA SER A 165 -3.76 -10.95 -10.40
C SER A 165 -2.41 -10.51 -9.84
N GLN A 166 -1.32 -11.02 -10.42
CA GLN A 166 0.04 -10.55 -10.15
C GLN A 166 0.89 -10.54 -11.41
N GLY A 167 1.90 -9.67 -11.40
CA GLY A 167 2.81 -9.47 -12.52
C GLY A 167 2.42 -8.23 -13.33
N CYS A 168 3.43 -7.51 -13.82
CA CYS A 168 3.25 -6.30 -14.60
C CYS A 168 4.28 -6.29 -15.73
N MET A 169 3.87 -6.05 -16.97
CA MET A 169 4.76 -6.04 -18.13
C MET A 169 5.67 -4.80 -18.16
N PHE A 170 5.29 -3.75 -17.44
CA PHE A 170 6.04 -2.51 -17.33
C PHE A 170 7.26 -2.65 -16.41
N GLY A 171 8.22 -1.73 -16.57
CA GLY A 171 9.50 -1.74 -15.88
C GLY A 171 9.82 -0.44 -15.14
N CYS A 172 8.82 0.15 -14.49
CA CYS A 172 8.96 1.39 -13.71
C CYS A 172 10.07 1.27 -12.67
N SER A 173 10.96 2.27 -12.58
CA SER A 173 12.17 2.22 -11.73
C SER A 173 11.87 2.24 -10.24
N PHE A 174 10.82 2.96 -9.83
CA PHE A 174 10.41 3.16 -8.45
C PHE A 174 9.58 1.99 -7.89
N CYS A 175 8.99 1.15 -8.75
CA CYS A 175 8.08 0.09 -8.36
C CYS A 175 8.82 -1.13 -7.81
N GLY A 176 8.43 -1.59 -6.61
CA GLY A 176 8.95 -2.82 -5.99
C GLY A 176 8.21 -4.10 -6.41
N ALA A 177 7.19 -3.99 -7.25
CA ALA A 177 6.38 -5.11 -7.66
C ALA A 177 7.09 -5.99 -8.72
N GLN A 178 6.49 -7.14 -9.05
CA GLN A 178 7.01 -8.06 -10.08
C GLN A 178 6.84 -7.48 -11.50
N THR A 179 7.75 -6.59 -11.86
CA THR A 179 7.81 -5.92 -13.16
C THR A 179 8.41 -6.80 -14.24
N ARG A 180 8.16 -6.45 -15.51
CA ARG A 180 8.56 -7.18 -16.72
C ARG A 180 8.11 -8.65 -16.75
N LYS A 181 6.98 -8.95 -16.11
CA LYS A 181 6.33 -10.26 -16.17
C LYS A 181 4.94 -10.12 -16.75
N ARG A 182 4.48 -11.12 -17.49
CA ARG A 182 3.07 -11.19 -17.86
C ARG A 182 2.24 -11.37 -16.60
N GLU A 183 1.08 -10.74 -16.59
CA GLU A 183 0.12 -10.89 -15.51
C GLU A 183 -0.41 -12.33 -15.48
N THR A 184 -0.67 -12.84 -14.28
CA THR A 184 -1.27 -14.15 -14.04
C THR A 184 -2.34 -13.98 -12.97
N PHE A 185 -3.51 -14.58 -13.20
CA PHE A 185 -4.67 -14.46 -12.32
C PHE A 185 -4.59 -15.47 -11.17
N PHE A 186 -5.04 -15.05 -9.99
CA PHE A 186 -5.31 -15.96 -8.88
C PHE A 186 -6.64 -16.68 -9.10
N ASN A 187 -7.02 -17.57 -8.17
CA ASN A 187 -8.35 -18.16 -8.12
C ASN A 187 -9.41 -17.14 -7.61
N VAL A 188 -9.64 -16.09 -8.41
CA VAL A 188 -10.52 -14.96 -8.06
C VAL A 188 -11.90 -15.42 -7.62
N ARG A 189 -12.47 -16.40 -8.34
CA ARG A 189 -13.80 -16.95 -8.05
C ARG A 189 -13.88 -17.55 -6.65
N ALA A 190 -12.89 -18.35 -6.24
CA ALA A 190 -12.89 -18.96 -4.91
C ALA A 190 -12.76 -17.90 -3.80
N HIS A 191 -11.87 -16.92 -3.97
CA HIS A 191 -11.70 -15.85 -2.98
C HIS A 191 -12.94 -14.99 -2.82
N LEU A 192 -13.57 -14.61 -3.95
CA LEU A 192 -14.80 -13.83 -3.90
C LEU A 192 -15.96 -14.64 -3.30
N ASP A 193 -16.06 -15.95 -3.60
CA ASP A 193 -17.14 -16.80 -3.06
C ASP A 193 -17.00 -16.93 -1.54
N THR A 194 -15.77 -17.13 -1.06
CA THR A 194 -15.45 -17.17 0.37
C THR A 194 -15.76 -15.84 1.06
N ALA A 195 -15.44 -14.70 0.43
CA ALA A 195 -15.79 -13.38 0.95
C ALA A 195 -17.32 -13.20 1.07
N CYS A 196 -18.07 -13.59 0.04
CA CYS A 196 -19.53 -13.51 0.03
C CYS A 196 -20.17 -14.40 1.10
N ARG A 197 -19.71 -15.64 1.24
CA ARG A 197 -20.19 -16.57 2.28
C ARG A 197 -19.95 -16.03 3.68
N LEU A 198 -18.78 -15.44 3.93
CA LEU A 198 -18.48 -14.80 5.21
C LEU A 198 -19.39 -13.58 5.46
N ALA A 199 -19.64 -12.76 4.44
CA ALA A 199 -20.56 -11.63 4.54
C ALA A 199 -21.99 -12.06 4.90
N GLU A 200 -22.53 -13.07 4.20
CA GLU A 200 -23.85 -13.64 4.54
C GLU A 200 -23.88 -14.23 5.95
N ARG A 201 -22.85 -15.00 6.33
CA ARG A 201 -22.71 -15.59 7.67
C ARG A 201 -22.78 -14.53 8.76
N PHE A 202 -22.22 -13.35 8.52
CA PHE A 202 -22.19 -12.26 9.47
C PHE A 202 -23.33 -11.25 9.33
N GLY A 203 -24.21 -11.43 8.33
CA GLY A 203 -25.36 -10.56 8.06
C GLY A 203 -24.98 -9.19 7.50
N LEU A 204 -23.86 -9.11 6.77
CA LEU A 204 -23.47 -7.89 6.06
C LEU A 204 -24.31 -7.75 4.79
N SER A 205 -24.60 -6.51 4.41
CA SER A 205 -25.34 -6.20 3.18
C SER A 205 -24.44 -5.74 2.03
N SER A 206 -23.16 -5.49 2.30
CA SER A 206 -22.22 -4.93 1.34
C SER A 206 -20.80 -5.44 1.57
N LEU A 207 -20.02 -5.53 0.50
CA LEU A 207 -18.58 -5.82 0.49
C LEU A 207 -17.86 -4.78 -0.37
N ASN A 208 -16.81 -4.18 0.19
CA ASN A 208 -15.88 -3.32 -0.54
C ASN A 208 -14.58 -4.07 -0.74
N LEU A 209 -14.15 -4.25 -1.99
CA LEU A 209 -12.99 -5.08 -2.32
C LEU A 209 -11.98 -4.34 -3.19
N TYR A 210 -10.72 -4.33 -2.74
CA TYR A 210 -9.59 -3.92 -3.56
C TYR A 210 -9.03 -5.12 -4.34
N CYS A 211 -9.25 -5.13 -5.66
CA CYS A 211 -8.69 -6.11 -6.57
C CYS A 211 -7.19 -5.87 -6.74
N THR A 212 -6.36 -6.81 -6.25
CA THR A 212 -4.91 -6.70 -6.41
C THR A 212 -4.53 -6.83 -7.88
N SER A 213 -4.28 -5.72 -8.56
CA SER A 213 -3.61 -5.68 -9.86
C SER A 213 -2.74 -4.42 -9.92
N LEU A 214 -1.61 -4.55 -10.62
CA LEU A 214 -0.70 -3.43 -10.87
C LEU A 214 -1.13 -2.64 -12.10
N ASP A 215 -1.91 -3.27 -12.99
CA ASP A 215 -2.54 -2.66 -14.15
C ASP A 215 -3.70 -3.55 -14.62
N PHE A 216 -4.91 -3.30 -14.10
CA PHE A 216 -6.08 -4.17 -14.29
C PHE A 216 -6.40 -4.46 -15.77
N PHE A 217 -6.18 -3.47 -16.64
CA PHE A 217 -6.49 -3.56 -18.06
C PHE A 217 -5.27 -3.92 -18.93
N GLN A 218 -4.18 -4.41 -18.34
CA GLN A 218 -2.98 -4.76 -19.10
C GLN A 218 -3.25 -5.76 -20.23
N GLN A 219 -4.24 -6.64 -20.08
CA GLN A 219 -4.63 -7.60 -21.11
C GLN A 219 -5.20 -6.96 -22.38
N ALA A 220 -5.64 -5.71 -22.33
CA ALA A 220 -6.11 -4.95 -23.49
C ALA A 220 -4.98 -4.42 -24.37
N LEU A 221 -3.74 -4.46 -23.87
CA LEU A 221 -2.58 -4.00 -24.62
C LEU A 221 -2.13 -5.03 -25.68
N PRO A 222 -1.35 -4.61 -26.69
CA PRO A 222 -0.84 -5.52 -27.70
C PRO A 222 -0.10 -6.72 -27.11
N GLY A 223 -0.60 -7.92 -27.41
CA GLY A 223 -0.06 -9.19 -26.91
C GLY A 223 -0.60 -9.66 -25.55
N GLY A 224 -1.59 -8.94 -25.00
CA GLY A 224 -2.42 -9.41 -23.89
C GLY A 224 -3.54 -10.36 -24.33
N ASP A 225 -4.28 -10.86 -23.36
CA ASP A 225 -5.35 -11.86 -23.52
C ASP A 225 -6.69 -11.30 -23.02
N MET A 226 -7.41 -10.61 -23.91
CA MET A 226 -8.72 -10.03 -23.59
C MET A 226 -9.80 -11.08 -23.30
N GLU A 227 -9.69 -12.28 -23.88
CA GLU A 227 -10.61 -13.39 -23.57
C GLU A 227 -10.44 -13.81 -22.11
N GLN A 228 -9.20 -13.86 -21.62
CA GLN A 228 -8.94 -14.14 -20.21
C GLN A 228 -9.53 -13.08 -19.28
N LEU A 229 -9.36 -11.78 -19.58
CA LEU A 229 -9.93 -10.71 -18.75
C LEU A 229 -11.46 -10.78 -18.72
N THR A 230 -12.10 -10.94 -19.89
CA THR A 230 -13.57 -11.03 -19.98
C THR A 230 -14.11 -12.26 -19.27
N ALA A 231 -13.47 -13.43 -19.38
CA ALA A 231 -13.85 -14.61 -18.63
C ALA A 231 -13.76 -14.44 -17.10
N GLN A 232 -12.77 -13.68 -16.61
CA GLN A 232 -12.67 -13.36 -15.18
C GLN A 232 -13.82 -12.45 -14.73
N LEU A 233 -14.15 -11.41 -15.51
CA LEU A 233 -15.28 -10.53 -15.23
C LEU A 233 -16.61 -11.29 -15.25
N GLU A 234 -16.83 -12.15 -16.23
CA GLU A 234 -18.02 -13.02 -16.30
C GLU A 234 -18.12 -13.93 -15.07
N SER A 235 -17.01 -14.54 -14.65
CA SER A 235 -17.00 -15.36 -13.42
C SER A 235 -17.31 -14.55 -12.16
N VAL A 236 -16.95 -13.27 -12.10
CA VAL A 236 -17.31 -12.37 -10.99
C VAL A 236 -18.81 -12.05 -11.02
N ILE A 237 -19.36 -11.75 -12.20
CA ILE A 237 -20.78 -11.47 -12.40
C ILE A 237 -21.64 -12.66 -11.98
N GLU A 238 -21.34 -13.86 -12.49
CA GLU A 238 -22.06 -15.09 -12.13
C GLU A 238 -22.09 -15.31 -10.60
N LEU A 239 -21.00 -14.95 -9.93
CA LEU A 239 -20.90 -15.12 -8.51
C LEU A 239 -21.72 -14.07 -7.75
N LYS A 240 -21.66 -12.81 -8.16
CA LYS A 240 -22.51 -11.73 -7.62
C LYS A 240 -23.99 -12.07 -7.75
N GLU A 241 -24.42 -12.63 -8.88
CA GLU A 241 -25.80 -13.07 -9.11
C GLU A 241 -26.25 -14.17 -8.15
N ARG A 242 -25.33 -15.00 -7.63
CA ARG A 242 -25.64 -16.02 -6.60
C ARG A 242 -25.89 -15.42 -5.22
N TYR A 243 -25.42 -14.20 -4.97
CA TYR A 243 -25.55 -13.49 -3.70
C TYR A 243 -26.36 -12.20 -3.87
N PRO A 244 -27.64 -12.27 -4.31
CA PRO A 244 -28.43 -11.08 -4.67
C PRO A 244 -28.76 -10.16 -3.48
N GLY A 245 -28.50 -10.60 -2.25
CA GLY A 245 -28.64 -9.80 -1.03
C GLY A 245 -27.38 -9.01 -0.64
N LEU A 246 -26.28 -9.18 -1.36
CA LEU A 246 -25.01 -8.49 -1.13
C LEU A 246 -24.77 -7.46 -2.23
N ASP A 247 -24.49 -6.23 -1.81
CA ASP A 247 -23.87 -5.23 -2.68
C ASP A 247 -22.36 -5.50 -2.74
N ILE A 248 -21.78 -5.51 -3.93
CA ILE A 248 -20.35 -5.80 -4.12
C ILE A 248 -19.75 -4.68 -4.94
N ASP A 249 -18.86 -3.94 -4.28
CA ASP A 249 -18.10 -2.82 -4.81
C ASP A 249 -16.64 -3.24 -5.02
N LEU A 250 -16.14 -3.05 -6.25
CA LEU A 250 -14.78 -3.39 -6.64
C LEU A 250 -13.99 -2.14 -7.03
N HIS A 251 -12.76 -2.08 -6.52
CA HIS A 251 -11.77 -1.05 -6.81
C HIS A 251 -10.48 -1.70 -7.34
N ALA A 252 -9.87 -1.15 -8.39
CA ALA A 252 -8.56 -1.58 -8.87
C ALA A 252 -7.66 -0.42 -9.31
N LEU A 253 -6.38 -0.70 -9.54
CA LEU A 253 -5.45 0.25 -10.16
C LEU A 253 -5.24 -0.10 -11.64
N THR A 254 -5.05 0.94 -12.46
CA THR A 254 -4.77 0.79 -13.89
C THR A 254 -3.89 1.91 -14.39
N ARG A 255 -3.25 1.70 -15.53
CA ARG A 255 -2.73 2.82 -16.33
C ARG A 255 -3.83 3.39 -17.21
N ALA A 256 -3.70 4.68 -17.56
CA ALA A 256 -4.67 5.38 -18.39
C ALA A 256 -4.71 4.84 -19.82
N ASP A 257 -3.55 4.50 -20.39
CA ASP A 257 -3.46 3.91 -21.73
C ASP A 257 -4.11 2.51 -21.79
N SER A 258 -3.84 1.66 -20.81
CA SER A 258 -4.48 0.34 -20.67
C SER A 258 -6.01 0.44 -20.53
N TYR A 259 -6.47 1.34 -19.66
CA TYR A 259 -7.90 1.62 -19.47
C TYR A 259 -8.55 2.08 -20.78
N ASN A 260 -7.99 3.10 -21.44
CA ASN A 260 -8.54 3.62 -22.68
C ASN A 260 -8.55 2.54 -23.78
N ALA A 261 -7.53 1.69 -23.86
CA ALA A 261 -7.48 0.58 -24.82
C ALA A 261 -8.58 -0.47 -24.56
N ALA A 262 -8.93 -0.73 -23.30
CA ALA A 262 -9.96 -1.69 -22.95
C ALA A 262 -11.38 -1.14 -23.15
N MET A 263 -11.61 0.09 -22.69
CA MET A 263 -12.94 0.67 -22.51
C MET A 263 -13.56 1.22 -23.80
N VAL A 264 -12.85 1.23 -24.92
CA VAL A 264 -13.46 1.41 -26.25
C VAL A 264 -14.41 0.29 -26.64
N SER A 265 -14.30 -0.88 -25.98
CA SER A 265 -15.21 -2.00 -26.19
C SER A 265 -16.42 -1.89 -25.26
N ASP A 266 -17.61 -1.68 -25.83
CA ASP A 266 -18.87 -1.66 -25.08
C ASP A 266 -19.05 -2.93 -24.25
N GLN A 267 -18.68 -4.10 -24.79
CA GLN A 267 -18.75 -5.37 -24.07
C GLN A 267 -17.89 -5.35 -22.80
N VAL A 268 -16.66 -4.84 -22.89
CA VAL A 268 -15.74 -4.79 -21.72
C VAL A 268 -16.27 -3.81 -20.69
N ARG A 269 -16.73 -2.62 -21.12
CA ARG A 269 -17.35 -1.64 -20.23
C ARG A 269 -18.54 -2.26 -19.49
N ASP A 270 -19.44 -2.91 -20.21
CA ASP A 270 -20.66 -3.47 -19.63
C ASP A 270 -20.34 -4.60 -18.64
N LEU A 271 -19.31 -5.43 -18.94
CA LEU A 271 -18.82 -6.47 -18.02
C LEU A 271 -18.18 -5.85 -16.75
N VAL A 272 -17.36 -4.81 -16.89
CA VAL A 272 -16.74 -4.11 -15.75
C VAL A 272 -17.80 -3.55 -14.81
N LEU A 273 -18.80 -2.86 -15.35
CA LEU A 273 -19.90 -2.30 -14.56
C LEU A 273 -20.74 -3.40 -13.90
N SER A 274 -21.08 -4.45 -14.65
CA SER A 274 -21.88 -5.57 -14.13
C SER A 274 -21.16 -6.35 -13.03
N ALA A 275 -19.84 -6.47 -13.12
CA ALA A 275 -19.00 -7.11 -12.11
C ALA A 275 -18.97 -6.33 -10.78
N GLY A 276 -19.40 -5.06 -10.77
CA GLY A 276 -19.42 -4.21 -9.57
C GLY A 276 -18.21 -3.28 -9.43
N PHE A 277 -17.42 -3.09 -10.48
CA PHE A 277 -16.39 -2.04 -10.43
C PHE A 277 -17.04 -0.66 -10.37
N ASN A 278 -16.62 0.12 -9.38
CA ASN A 278 -17.09 1.48 -9.18
C ASN A 278 -15.94 2.51 -9.22
N ARG A 279 -14.69 2.07 -9.06
CA ARG A 279 -13.51 2.95 -8.97
C ARG A 279 -12.29 2.36 -9.66
N PHE A 280 -11.52 3.23 -10.31
CA PHE A 280 -10.17 2.91 -10.77
C PHE A 280 -9.18 4.00 -10.41
N GLY A 281 -8.07 3.63 -9.75
CA GLY A 281 -6.95 4.51 -9.49
C GLY A 281 -5.95 4.51 -10.63
N PHE A 282 -5.60 5.71 -11.13
CA PHE A 282 -4.60 5.88 -12.17
C PHE A 282 -3.29 6.37 -11.60
N GLY A 283 -2.22 5.61 -11.83
CA GLY A 283 -0.86 6.07 -11.59
C GLY A 283 -0.52 7.24 -12.52
N ALA A 284 -0.94 8.45 -12.17
CA ALA A 284 -0.78 9.67 -12.93
C ALA A 284 0.64 10.26 -12.81
N ASP A 285 1.53 9.62 -12.04
CA ASP A 285 2.89 10.09 -11.76
C ASP A 285 3.63 10.57 -13.02
N GLY A 286 4.14 11.80 -12.96
CA GLY A 286 4.89 12.45 -14.03
C GLY A 286 4.03 12.99 -15.18
N ALA A 287 2.70 12.79 -15.21
CA ALA A 287 1.85 13.20 -16.33
C ALA A 287 1.93 14.69 -16.69
N ALA A 288 2.40 15.53 -15.76
CA ALA A 288 2.65 16.94 -16.01
C ALA A 288 3.90 17.21 -16.88
N SER A 289 4.93 16.35 -16.85
CA SER A 289 6.22 16.56 -17.53
C SER A 289 6.75 15.29 -18.22
N VAL A 290 7.06 15.42 -19.52
CA VAL A 290 7.65 14.33 -20.32
C VAL A 290 9.02 13.91 -19.79
N GLU A 291 9.82 14.86 -19.30
CA GLU A 291 11.12 14.60 -18.69
C GLU A 291 10.97 13.70 -17.46
N VAL A 292 10.00 13.99 -16.60
CA VAL A 292 9.70 13.21 -15.39
C VAL A 292 9.22 11.79 -15.77
N LEU A 293 8.34 11.67 -16.76
CA LEU A 293 7.88 10.36 -17.25
C LEU A 293 9.03 9.48 -17.75
N ARG A 294 9.96 10.08 -18.49
CA ARG A 294 11.17 9.38 -18.97
C ARG A 294 12.05 8.94 -17.82
N ALA A 295 12.25 9.78 -16.81
CA ALA A 295 13.02 9.43 -15.60
C ALA A 295 12.41 8.25 -14.84
N MET A 296 11.07 8.25 -14.71
CA MET A 296 10.31 7.17 -14.09
C MET A 296 10.20 5.90 -14.95
N ARG A 297 10.68 5.95 -16.20
CA ARG A 297 10.52 4.90 -17.23
C ARG A 297 9.05 4.53 -17.48
N LYS A 298 8.16 5.51 -17.34
CA LYS A 298 6.79 5.41 -17.83
C LYS A 298 6.80 5.80 -19.30
N HIS A 299 6.82 4.80 -20.17
CA HIS A 299 6.80 4.98 -21.63
C HIS A 299 5.42 5.47 -22.12
N ALA A 300 5.04 6.70 -21.74
CA ALA A 300 3.71 7.26 -21.97
C ALA A 300 3.80 8.76 -22.29
N ASP A 301 4.36 9.12 -23.45
CA ASP A 301 4.53 10.53 -23.86
C ASP A 301 3.18 11.29 -24.00
N THR A 302 2.05 10.57 -24.02
CA THR A 302 0.68 11.10 -24.10
C THR A 302 -0.11 11.00 -22.78
N LEU A 303 0.54 10.67 -21.66
CA LEU A 303 -0.16 10.30 -20.42
C LEU A 303 -1.18 11.36 -19.95
N ARG A 304 -0.87 12.65 -20.11
CA ARG A 304 -1.80 13.74 -19.75
C ARG A 304 -3.12 13.67 -20.50
N SER A 305 -3.07 13.53 -21.82
CA SER A 305 -4.29 13.42 -22.64
C SER A 305 -5.02 12.10 -22.40
N ASP A 306 -4.27 11.03 -22.17
CA ASP A 306 -4.84 9.71 -21.86
C ASP A 306 -5.59 9.74 -20.53
N LEU A 307 -5.04 10.41 -19.50
CA LEU A 307 -5.70 10.60 -18.21
C LEU A 307 -7.00 11.40 -18.34
N ILE A 308 -6.99 12.54 -19.03
CA ILE A 308 -8.20 13.35 -19.21
C ILE A 308 -9.28 12.55 -19.94
N THR A 309 -8.90 11.79 -20.97
CA THR A 309 -9.81 10.91 -21.71
C THR A 309 -10.39 9.82 -20.81
N ALA A 310 -9.55 9.18 -20.00
CA ALA A 310 -9.98 8.14 -19.07
C ALA A 310 -10.96 8.68 -18.02
N PHE A 311 -10.66 9.83 -17.42
CA PHE A 311 -11.51 10.49 -16.42
C PHE A 311 -12.86 10.89 -17.00
N GLN A 312 -12.87 11.47 -18.20
CA GLN A 312 -14.11 11.80 -18.90
C GLN A 312 -14.96 10.55 -19.14
N HIS A 313 -14.35 9.47 -19.65
CA HIS A 313 -15.06 8.22 -19.90
C HIS A 313 -15.61 7.59 -18.61
N MET A 314 -14.86 7.69 -17.50
CA MET A 314 -15.31 7.20 -16.19
C MET A 314 -16.53 7.94 -15.69
N GLU A 315 -16.52 9.28 -15.70
CA GLU A 315 -17.68 10.10 -15.33
C GLU A 315 -18.91 9.78 -16.20
N GLU A 316 -18.73 9.67 -17.51
CA GLU A 316 -19.80 9.29 -18.45
C GLU A 316 -20.34 7.87 -18.19
N SER A 317 -19.53 6.99 -17.63
CA SER A 317 -19.88 5.60 -17.30
C SER A 317 -20.33 5.41 -15.84
N GLY A 318 -20.34 6.46 -15.02
CA GLY A 318 -20.68 6.39 -13.59
C GLY A 318 -19.61 5.74 -12.71
N LEU A 319 -18.36 5.70 -13.17
CA LEU A 319 -17.19 5.24 -12.40
C LEU A 319 -16.48 6.43 -11.75
N VAL A 320 -15.85 6.18 -10.60
CA VAL A 320 -15.06 7.16 -9.82
C VAL A 320 -13.58 7.08 -10.21
N PRO A 321 -13.01 8.10 -10.87
CA PRO A 321 -11.58 8.11 -11.16
C PRO A 321 -10.78 8.58 -9.93
N GLU A 322 -9.81 7.77 -9.50
CA GLU A 322 -8.88 8.15 -8.44
C GLU A 322 -7.54 8.64 -9.03
N ILE A 323 -7.13 9.84 -8.62
CA ILE A 323 -5.83 10.44 -8.93
C ILE A 323 -4.80 9.84 -7.97
N LEU A 324 -4.13 8.77 -8.40
CA LEU A 324 -2.99 8.20 -7.70
C LEU A 324 -1.70 8.83 -8.23
N TYR A 325 -1.08 9.72 -7.45
CA TYR A 325 0.06 10.51 -7.95
C TYR A 325 1.28 10.44 -7.03
N VAL A 326 2.42 10.07 -7.59
CA VAL A 326 3.75 10.13 -6.97
C VAL A 326 4.55 11.31 -7.54
N PHE A 327 5.01 12.22 -6.68
CA PHE A 327 5.74 13.44 -7.05
C PHE A 327 6.94 13.68 -6.12
N GLY A 328 7.86 14.55 -6.49
CA GLY A 328 9.14 14.77 -5.81
C GLY A 328 10.23 13.78 -6.24
N VAL A 329 10.17 13.22 -7.45
CA VAL A 329 11.31 12.44 -7.96
C VAL A 329 12.52 13.36 -8.18
N PRO A 330 13.77 12.84 -8.17
CA PRO A 330 14.96 13.69 -8.14
C PRO A 330 15.09 14.60 -9.37
N GLU A 331 14.46 14.24 -10.48
CA GLU A 331 14.43 15.00 -11.71
C GLU A 331 13.37 16.12 -11.75
N GLU A 332 12.48 16.21 -10.75
CA GLU A 332 11.51 17.29 -10.69
C GLU A 332 12.15 18.64 -10.37
N THR A 333 11.45 19.70 -10.77
CA THR A 333 11.80 21.08 -10.46
C THR A 333 10.61 21.80 -9.85
N ALA A 334 10.80 23.03 -9.39
CA ALA A 334 9.69 23.84 -8.92
C ALA A 334 8.59 24.06 -9.97
N GLU A 335 8.97 24.11 -11.25
CA GLU A 335 8.05 24.24 -12.38
C GLU A 335 7.25 22.95 -12.59
N THR A 336 7.90 21.79 -12.66
CA THR A 336 7.20 20.51 -12.88
C THR A 336 6.28 20.14 -11.71
N LEU A 337 6.67 20.50 -10.48
CA LEU A 337 5.81 20.34 -9.30
C LEU A 337 4.58 21.27 -9.35
N ALA A 338 4.75 22.50 -9.83
CA ALA A 338 3.63 23.42 -10.03
C ALA A 338 2.66 22.89 -11.10
N GLU A 339 3.19 22.40 -12.23
CA GLU A 339 2.39 21.80 -13.29
C GLU A 339 1.66 20.53 -12.82
N THR A 340 2.30 19.73 -11.96
CA THR A 340 1.70 18.57 -11.29
C THR A 340 0.51 18.99 -10.44
N ARG A 341 0.69 20.02 -9.60
CA ARG A 341 -0.39 20.58 -8.78
C ARG A 341 -1.54 21.06 -9.66
N ASP A 342 -1.24 21.80 -10.72
CA ASP A 342 -2.26 22.36 -11.60
C ASP A 342 -3.02 21.29 -12.38
N LEU A 343 -2.34 20.21 -12.81
CA LEU A 343 -3.00 19.06 -13.42
C LEU A 343 -3.94 18.36 -12.41
N CYS A 344 -3.49 18.10 -11.19
CA CYS A 344 -4.33 17.44 -10.19
C CYS A 344 -5.54 18.31 -9.81
N GLY A 345 -5.33 19.62 -9.63
CA GLY A 345 -6.42 20.59 -9.42
C GLY A 345 -7.41 20.59 -10.58
N LEU A 346 -6.92 20.64 -11.82
CA LEU A 346 -7.78 20.55 -13.01
C LEU A 346 -8.62 19.28 -13.01
N LEU A 347 -8.04 18.11 -12.70
CA LEU A 347 -8.78 16.85 -12.66
C LEU A 347 -9.87 16.88 -11.57
N LEU A 348 -9.55 17.35 -10.37
CA LEU A 348 -10.51 17.46 -9.25
C LEU A 348 -11.66 18.45 -9.54
N GLU A 349 -11.34 19.58 -10.17
CA GLU A 349 -12.31 20.63 -10.48
C GLU A 349 -13.18 20.27 -11.70
N THR A 350 -12.62 19.57 -12.68
CA THR A 350 -13.32 19.19 -13.92
C THR A 350 -14.20 17.97 -13.74
N PHE A 351 -13.78 17.01 -12.92
CA PHE A 351 -14.45 15.72 -12.75
C PHE A 351 -14.97 15.60 -11.30
N PRO A 352 -16.24 15.93 -11.04
CA PRO A 352 -16.80 16.08 -9.69
C PRO A 352 -16.82 14.80 -8.84
N THR A 353 -16.73 13.63 -9.45
CA THR A 353 -16.63 12.35 -8.73
C THR A 353 -15.20 11.96 -8.42
N SER A 354 -14.20 12.61 -9.04
CA SER A 354 -12.80 12.22 -8.89
C SER A 354 -12.27 12.40 -7.46
N GLU A 355 -11.37 11.50 -7.08
CA GLU A 355 -10.77 11.46 -5.75
C GLU A 355 -9.24 11.61 -5.83
N TYR A 356 -8.62 12.07 -4.73
CA TYR A 356 -7.18 12.33 -4.67
C TYR A 356 -6.45 11.41 -3.69
N ARG A 357 -5.35 10.82 -4.18
CA ARG A 357 -4.38 10.05 -3.40
C ARG A 357 -2.95 10.39 -3.85
N GLY A 358 -2.36 11.40 -3.22
CA GLY A 358 -1.02 11.89 -3.55
C GLY A 358 0.06 11.43 -2.56
N PHE A 359 1.23 11.11 -3.10
CA PHE A 359 2.37 10.59 -2.32
C PHE A 359 3.70 11.25 -2.73
N PRO A 360 4.49 11.76 -1.77
CA PRO A 360 5.86 12.12 -2.03
C PRO A 360 6.70 10.88 -2.40
N ALA A 361 7.52 11.01 -3.43
CA ALA A 361 8.30 9.93 -4.02
C ALA A 361 9.31 9.35 -3.02
N LYS A 362 9.52 8.04 -3.10
CA LYS A 362 10.50 7.29 -2.33
C LYS A 362 11.32 6.46 -3.30
N ASN A 363 12.43 7.03 -3.76
CA ASN A 363 13.17 6.43 -4.87
C ASN A 363 13.98 5.22 -4.41
N GLU A 364 14.52 5.24 -3.20
CA GLU A 364 15.38 4.20 -2.65
C GLU A 364 14.66 3.39 -1.58
N ILE A 365 13.95 2.35 -2.00
CA ILE A 365 13.28 1.41 -1.09
C ILE A 365 13.86 0.00 -1.29
N PRO A 366 14.05 -0.81 -0.23
CA PRO A 366 14.66 -2.14 -0.39
C PRO A 366 13.83 -3.12 -1.23
N GLY A 367 12.58 -2.80 -1.56
CA GLY A 367 11.79 -3.54 -2.54
C GLY A 367 12.11 -3.22 -4.01
N ASN A 368 12.75 -2.10 -4.34
CA ASN A 368 12.91 -1.65 -5.73
C ASN A 368 14.37 -1.63 -6.23
N ALA A 369 14.55 -1.47 -7.54
CA ALA A 369 15.86 -1.56 -8.18
C ALA A 369 16.89 -0.52 -7.68
N ASN A 370 16.43 0.61 -7.14
CA ASN A 370 17.29 1.71 -6.72
C ASN A 370 17.96 1.47 -5.35
N TRP A 371 17.50 0.52 -4.53
CA TRP A 371 18.14 0.20 -3.25
C TRP A 371 19.64 -0.09 -3.35
N ASN A 372 20.07 -0.66 -4.48
CA ASN A 372 21.48 -1.01 -4.71
C ASN A 372 22.15 -0.06 -5.72
N ARG A 373 21.59 1.13 -6.00
CA ARG A 373 22.21 2.08 -6.92
C ARG A 373 23.53 2.62 -6.36
N ALA A 374 24.48 2.90 -7.25
CA ALA A 374 25.70 3.60 -6.89
C ALA A 374 25.38 5.01 -6.34
N GLY A 375 26.14 5.47 -5.35
CA GLY A 375 25.92 6.75 -4.66
C GLY A 375 24.91 6.69 -3.52
N TRP A 376 23.86 5.86 -3.63
CA TRP A 376 22.97 5.56 -2.51
C TRP A 376 23.56 4.51 -1.59
N LYS A 377 23.99 3.37 -2.16
CA LYS A 377 24.51 2.27 -1.34
C LYS A 377 25.74 2.73 -0.56
N GLY A 378 25.62 2.71 0.76
CA GLY A 378 26.67 3.16 1.68
C GLY A 378 26.64 4.66 2.02
N SER A 379 25.67 5.43 1.50
CA SER A 379 25.44 6.83 1.90
C SER A 379 25.08 6.93 3.38
N ALA A 380 25.14 8.14 3.95
CA ALA A 380 24.75 8.38 5.34
C ALA A 380 23.29 8.02 5.60
N ALA A 381 22.38 8.36 4.67
CA ALA A 381 20.97 7.99 4.76
C ALA A 381 20.75 6.47 4.71
N HIS A 382 21.48 5.77 3.82
CA HIS A 382 21.45 4.31 3.77
C HIS A 382 21.95 3.68 5.07
N GLN A 383 23.07 4.14 5.63
CA GLN A 383 23.58 3.62 6.90
C GLN A 383 22.62 3.90 8.06
N ARG A 384 22.05 5.09 8.13
CA ARG A 384 21.07 5.48 9.15
C ARG A 384 19.86 4.54 9.16
N LEU A 385 19.33 4.17 8.00
CA LEU A 385 18.23 3.19 7.91
C LEU A 385 18.62 1.82 8.50
N LEU A 386 19.85 1.36 8.28
CA LEU A 386 20.33 0.07 8.77
C LEU A 386 20.65 0.08 10.27
N ASP A 387 21.13 1.21 10.79
CA ASP A 387 21.52 1.37 12.20
C ASP A 387 20.34 1.75 13.09
N GLU A 388 19.34 2.45 12.53
CA GLU A 388 18.15 2.94 13.23
C GLU A 388 16.88 2.55 12.45
N PRO A 389 16.40 1.29 12.57
CA PRO A 389 15.33 0.76 11.72
C PRO A 389 14.00 1.53 11.78
N ASP A 390 13.73 2.31 12.82
CA ASP A 390 12.56 3.21 12.90
C ASP A 390 12.53 4.22 11.74
N HIS A 391 13.68 4.57 11.19
CA HIS A 391 13.76 5.44 10.02
C HIS A 391 13.20 4.80 8.75
N PHE A 392 12.99 3.48 8.68
CA PHE A 392 12.27 2.87 7.56
C PHE A 392 10.83 3.39 7.42
N LEU A 393 10.22 3.90 8.50
CA LEU A 393 8.93 4.59 8.46
C LEU A 393 8.93 5.77 7.48
N ASN A 394 10.07 6.43 7.29
CA ASN A 394 10.24 7.54 6.34
C ASN A 394 10.15 7.13 4.87
N LEU A 395 10.21 5.82 4.58
CA LEU A 395 10.11 5.26 3.24
C LEU A 395 8.67 4.86 2.86
N GLY A 396 7.69 5.09 3.75
CA GLY A 396 6.27 4.96 3.42
C GLY A 396 5.84 6.04 2.41
N PHE A 397 4.98 5.67 1.46
CA PHE A 397 4.49 6.62 0.45
C PHE A 397 3.60 7.70 1.06
N GLU A 398 2.87 7.36 2.12
CA GLU A 398 2.07 8.25 2.94
C GLU A 398 2.93 9.21 3.78
N THR A 399 4.23 8.96 3.95
CA THR A 399 5.10 9.84 4.74
C THR A 399 5.57 11.03 3.92
N LEU A 400 5.50 12.23 4.50
CA LEU A 400 6.04 13.45 3.91
C LEU A 400 7.52 13.31 3.51
N ALA A 401 7.95 14.14 2.55
CA ALA A 401 9.35 14.25 2.18
C ALA A 401 10.19 14.58 3.42
N ASN A 402 11.34 13.92 3.54
CA ASN A 402 12.19 13.94 4.73
C ASN A 402 13.67 13.80 4.32
N GLU A 403 14.58 13.92 5.29
CA GLU A 403 16.03 13.91 5.05
C GLU A 403 16.54 12.64 4.34
N ILE A 404 15.80 11.53 4.39
CA ILE A 404 16.18 10.26 3.75
C ILE A 404 15.73 10.22 2.29
N SER A 405 14.48 10.64 2.00
CA SER A 405 13.94 10.57 0.64
C SER A 405 14.26 11.80 -0.22
N HIS A 406 14.50 12.95 0.42
CA HIS A 406 14.78 14.24 -0.23
C HIS A 406 15.84 14.97 0.59
N GLU A 407 17.13 14.71 0.32
CA GLU A 407 18.25 15.25 1.08
C GLU A 407 18.30 16.79 1.02
N ASP A 408 18.05 17.37 -0.16
CA ASP A 408 17.99 18.81 -0.39
C ASP A 408 16.84 19.46 0.42
N PRO A 409 17.14 20.35 1.39
CA PRO A 409 16.13 21.02 2.18
C PRO A 409 15.14 21.86 1.36
N GLU A 410 15.59 22.54 0.31
CA GLU A 410 14.69 23.42 -0.47
C GLU A 410 13.66 22.58 -1.24
N MET A 411 14.14 21.55 -1.94
CA MET A 411 13.27 20.63 -2.66
C MET A 411 12.33 19.87 -1.72
N ARG A 412 12.83 19.39 -0.56
CA ARG A 412 12.01 18.73 0.45
C ARG A 412 10.84 19.61 0.91
N MET A 413 11.12 20.86 1.23
CA MET A 413 10.11 21.83 1.66
C MET A 413 9.10 22.11 0.56
N LEU A 414 9.56 22.20 -0.68
CA LEU A 414 8.70 22.43 -1.83
C LEU A 414 7.75 21.25 -2.08
N VAL A 415 8.27 20.02 -2.07
CA VAL A 415 7.47 18.79 -2.18
C VAL A 415 6.43 18.75 -1.07
N ASN A 416 6.80 18.97 0.18
CA ASN A 416 5.87 18.97 1.30
C ASN A 416 4.79 20.06 1.18
N ARG A 417 5.15 21.24 0.68
CA ARG A 417 4.19 22.32 0.44
C ARG A 417 3.11 21.88 -0.54
N TYR A 418 3.49 21.33 -1.70
CA TYR A 418 2.52 20.87 -2.70
C TYR A 418 1.69 19.67 -2.20
N ALA A 419 2.33 18.77 -1.46
CA ALA A 419 1.68 17.61 -0.87
C ALA A 419 0.52 18.01 0.05
N VAL A 420 0.78 18.95 0.96
CA VAL A 420 -0.21 19.45 1.91
C VAL A 420 -1.25 20.33 1.23
N ASP A 421 -0.84 21.20 0.29
CA ASP A 421 -1.77 22.06 -0.47
C ASP A 421 -2.81 21.23 -1.24
N MET A 422 -2.37 20.19 -1.95
CA MET A 422 -3.27 19.30 -2.67
C MET A 422 -4.16 18.47 -1.74
N SER A 423 -3.60 17.95 -0.64
CA SER A 423 -4.39 17.20 0.35
C SER A 423 -5.46 18.08 0.99
N ARG A 424 -5.14 19.34 1.28
CA ARG A 424 -6.10 20.33 1.78
C ARG A 424 -7.17 20.64 0.74
N HIS A 425 -6.78 20.92 -0.50
CA HIS A 425 -7.74 21.22 -1.56
C HIS A 425 -8.72 20.06 -1.79
N ALA A 426 -8.23 18.82 -1.85
CA ALA A 426 -9.07 17.64 -1.92
C ALA A 426 -9.92 17.43 -0.66
N HIS A 427 -9.40 17.76 0.53
CA HIS A 427 -10.17 17.72 1.78
C HIS A 427 -11.35 18.71 1.79
N ASP A 428 -11.13 19.95 1.34
CA ASP A 428 -12.18 20.98 1.25
C ASP A 428 -13.32 20.53 0.31
N LEU A 429 -13.00 19.70 -0.68
CA LEU A 429 -13.97 19.08 -1.59
C LEU A 429 -14.60 17.79 -1.04
N GLY A 430 -14.07 17.23 0.05
CA GLY A 430 -14.49 15.94 0.61
C GLY A 430 -14.03 14.72 -0.19
N ARG A 431 -12.93 14.83 -0.96
CA ARG A 431 -12.50 13.84 -1.96
C ARG A 431 -11.05 13.37 -1.80
N VAL A 432 -10.53 13.42 -0.58
CA VAL A 432 -9.20 12.91 -0.24
C VAL A 432 -9.31 11.50 0.31
N ARG A 433 -8.53 10.56 -0.25
CA ARG A 433 -8.51 9.15 0.19
C ARG A 433 -7.39 8.85 1.17
N SER A 434 -6.26 9.53 1.04
CA SER A 434 -5.11 9.30 1.91
C SER A 434 -4.51 10.63 2.36
N TYR A 435 -4.32 10.78 3.67
CA TYR A 435 -3.59 11.92 4.22
C TYR A 435 -2.16 11.53 4.57
N LEU A 436 -1.31 12.54 4.51
CA LEU A 436 0.12 12.39 4.70
C LEU A 436 0.49 12.36 6.19
N THR A 437 1.57 11.65 6.49
CA THR A 437 2.08 11.46 7.84
C THR A 437 3.36 12.24 8.08
N VAL A 438 3.56 12.62 9.34
CA VAL A 438 4.78 13.29 9.81
C VAL A 438 5.93 12.26 9.88
N PRO A 439 7.09 12.57 9.28
CA PRO A 439 8.23 11.66 9.25
C PRO A 439 8.92 11.56 10.62
N VAL A 440 9.68 10.48 10.81
CA VAL A 440 10.71 10.43 11.85
C VAL A 440 11.83 11.39 11.42
N ALA A 441 11.92 12.52 12.10
CA ALA A 441 12.80 13.61 11.73
C ALA A 441 13.73 13.99 12.88
N SER A 442 14.92 14.49 12.54
CA SER A 442 15.82 15.10 13.51
C SER A 442 15.14 16.34 14.14
N PRO A 443 15.41 16.71 15.40
CA PRO A 443 14.72 17.82 16.06
C PRO A 443 14.77 19.16 15.30
N ASP A 444 15.86 19.42 14.58
CA ASP A 444 16.07 20.65 13.80
C ASP A 444 15.66 20.50 12.31
N ALA A 445 15.14 19.34 11.91
CA ALA A 445 14.79 19.09 10.52
C ALA A 445 13.56 19.92 10.13
N GLN A 446 13.72 20.77 9.12
CA GLN A 446 12.61 21.49 8.53
C GLN A 446 11.77 20.52 7.68
N VAL A 447 10.59 20.17 8.20
CA VAL A 447 9.57 19.36 7.51
C VAL A 447 8.56 20.26 6.79
N MET A 448 8.15 21.36 7.42
CA MET A 448 7.17 22.30 6.91
C MET A 448 7.59 23.73 7.27
N ASP A 449 7.22 24.69 6.41
CA ASP A 449 7.27 26.11 6.74
C ASP A 449 5.93 26.53 7.35
N ASP A 450 5.84 27.76 7.86
CA ASP A 450 4.62 28.25 8.51
C ASP A 450 3.39 28.15 7.59
N ARG A 451 3.55 28.45 6.30
CA ARG A 451 2.47 28.37 5.32
C ARG A 451 1.97 26.94 5.13
N THR A 452 2.89 25.99 4.95
CA THR A 452 2.55 24.57 4.79
C THR A 452 1.92 24.03 6.07
N LEU A 453 2.45 24.45 7.22
CA LEU A 453 1.94 24.05 8.52
C LEU A 453 0.53 24.59 8.79
N ASP A 454 0.19 25.79 8.33
CA ASP A 454 -1.18 26.31 8.44
C ASP A 454 -2.18 25.41 7.72
N GLY A 455 -1.87 24.98 6.48
CA GLY A 455 -2.71 24.02 5.76
C GLY A 455 -2.81 22.67 6.48
N PHE A 456 -1.70 22.17 7.02
CA PHE A 456 -1.70 20.92 7.78
C PHE A 456 -2.49 21.04 9.10
N ARG A 457 -2.39 22.17 9.80
CA ARG A 457 -3.16 22.44 11.03
C ARG A 457 -4.67 22.42 10.78
N GLU A 458 -5.13 22.92 9.64
CA GLU A 458 -6.54 22.88 9.28
C GLU A 458 -7.04 21.42 9.13
N ILE A 459 -6.27 20.58 8.44
CA ILE A 459 -6.55 19.13 8.33
C ILE A 459 -6.56 18.47 9.72
N VAL A 460 -5.53 18.74 10.55
CA VAL A 460 -5.45 18.20 11.91
C VAL A 460 -6.65 18.67 12.75
N ALA A 461 -7.06 19.92 12.63
CA ALA A 461 -8.16 20.48 13.42
C ALA A 461 -9.51 19.80 13.12
N HIS A 462 -9.67 19.24 11.92
CA HIS A 462 -10.85 18.45 11.56
C HIS A 462 -10.93 17.13 12.34
N TYR A 463 -9.82 16.42 12.50
CA TYR A 463 -9.79 15.08 13.10
C TYR A 463 -9.40 15.06 14.60
N ALA A 464 -8.57 16.01 15.02
CA ALA A 464 -8.02 16.12 16.37
C ALA A 464 -7.76 17.60 16.74
N PRO A 465 -8.82 18.38 17.02
CA PRO A 465 -8.72 19.82 17.31
C PRO A 465 -7.78 20.16 18.48
N GLU A 466 -7.67 19.28 19.47
CA GLU A 466 -6.74 19.39 20.59
C GLU A 466 -5.28 19.28 20.17
N LEU A 467 -4.96 18.47 19.16
CA LEU A 467 -3.60 18.32 18.64
C LEU A 467 -3.19 19.49 17.74
N ALA A 468 -4.15 20.09 17.02
CA ALA A 468 -3.93 21.29 16.22
C ALA A 468 -3.55 22.49 17.10
N THR A 469 -4.11 22.57 18.31
CA THR A 469 -3.83 23.65 19.24
C THR A 469 -2.37 23.62 19.70
N GLY A 470 -1.64 24.71 19.41
CA GLY A 470 -0.22 24.85 19.75
C GLY A 470 0.74 24.05 18.87
N LEU A 471 0.24 23.40 17.81
CA LEU A 471 1.08 22.75 16.80
C LEU A 471 1.96 23.81 16.13
N ASN A 472 3.27 23.61 16.07
CA ASN A 472 4.23 24.50 15.41
C ASN A 472 5.38 23.68 14.81
N ALA A 473 6.20 24.29 13.95
CA ALA A 473 7.26 23.57 13.27
C ALA A 473 8.26 22.91 14.25
N GLY A 474 8.48 23.52 15.42
CA GLY A 474 9.40 23.03 16.44
C GLY A 474 8.89 21.86 17.30
N ASN A 475 7.61 21.46 17.18
CA ASN A 475 7.06 20.34 17.94
C ASN A 475 6.42 19.23 17.09
N LEU A 476 6.56 19.28 15.76
CA LEU A 476 6.05 18.24 14.85
C LEU A 476 6.61 16.85 15.17
N ALA A 477 7.93 16.75 15.37
CA ALA A 477 8.61 15.48 15.63
C ALA A 477 8.15 14.84 16.96
N GLU A 478 8.02 15.65 18.02
CA GLU A 478 7.54 15.20 19.33
C GLU A 478 6.09 14.72 19.27
N ARG A 479 5.24 15.41 18.49
CA ARG A 479 3.82 15.08 18.34
C ARG A 479 3.53 14.05 17.26
N ARG A 480 4.56 13.54 16.57
CA ARG A 480 4.43 12.65 15.40
C ARG A 480 3.44 11.51 15.64
N THR A 481 3.63 10.72 16.71
CA THR A 481 2.78 9.55 16.97
C THR A 481 1.33 9.95 17.14
N ALA A 482 1.04 10.95 17.98
CA ALA A 482 -0.33 11.41 18.19
C ALA A 482 -0.97 11.96 16.91
N LEU A 483 -0.24 12.77 16.13
CA LEU A 483 -0.72 13.33 14.85
C LEU A 483 -0.99 12.22 13.84
N ASN A 484 -0.05 11.30 13.69
CA ASN A 484 -0.15 10.21 12.75
C ASN A 484 -1.30 9.29 13.16
N SER A 485 -1.47 8.92 14.43
CA SER A 485 -2.60 8.10 14.82
C SER A 485 -3.93 8.83 14.64
N ALA A 486 -3.98 10.16 14.76
CA ALA A 486 -5.22 10.93 14.69
C ALA A 486 -5.83 11.07 13.27
N ILE A 487 -5.00 11.18 12.24
CA ILE A 487 -5.46 11.44 10.87
C ILE A 487 -5.65 10.11 10.12
N PRO A 488 -6.80 9.88 9.45
CA PRO A 488 -7.02 8.72 8.59
C PRO A 488 -6.04 8.67 7.43
N LYS A 489 -5.65 7.48 6.97
CA LYS A 489 -4.57 7.34 5.97
C LYS A 489 -4.96 6.59 4.73
N ASP A 490 -6.01 5.79 4.77
CA ASP A 490 -6.50 5.06 3.63
C ASP A 490 -8.01 4.88 3.82
N TYR A 491 -8.80 5.87 3.39
CA TYR A 491 -10.26 5.79 3.36
C TYR A 491 -10.74 4.96 2.19
#